data_AF-A0AAW3MXU3-F1
#
_entry.id   AF-A0AAW3MXU3-F1
#
_cell.length_a   1.000
_cell.length_b   1.000
_cell.length_c   1.000
_cell.angle_alpha   90.00
_cell.angle_beta   90.00
_cell.angle_gamma   90.00
#
_symmetry.space_group_name_H-M   'P 1'
#
loop_
_entity.id
_entity.type
_entity.pdbx_description
1 polymer ?
#
loop_
_entity_poly.entity_id
_entity_poly.type
_entity_poly.pdbx_seq_one_letter_code
_entity_poly.pdbx_strand_id
1 'polypeptide(L)'
;MKSWTIGVLLGMATILVHAAAMVSLAVAARRVRHALDVRRDDIHAHLRKVTAIIALICIALGLLHTLEAAAWAATFVGLDAIGSFGDALFYSIDTMATRGASGLALIGNWRMLGAIELSCGVLLFGMSTAFIFAVIQADFGAITEALHRDRRRG
;
A
#
# COMPACT_ATOMS: atom_id res chain seq x y z
N MET A 1 10.32 16.48 -23.61
CA MET A 1 10.17 15.01 -23.46
C MET A 1 8.72 14.64 -23.77
N LYS A 2 8.45 13.46 -24.36
CA LYS A 2 7.07 13.03 -24.57
C LYS A 2 6.46 12.67 -23.21
N SER A 3 5.20 13.05 -23.01
CA SER A 3 4.46 12.89 -21.76
C SER A 3 4.50 11.45 -21.21
N TRP A 4 4.39 10.44 -22.08
CA TRP A 4 4.48 9.03 -21.70
C TRP A 4 5.83 8.62 -21.08
N THR A 5 6.95 9.25 -21.47
CA THR A 5 8.27 8.90 -20.90
C THR A 5 8.35 9.31 -19.44
N ILE A 6 7.79 10.47 -19.10
CA ILE A 6 7.72 10.95 -17.71
C ILE A 6 6.86 9.98 -16.89
N GLY A 7 5.69 9.62 -17.41
CA GLY A 7 4.79 8.66 -16.75
C GLY A 7 5.44 7.30 -16.49
N VAL A 8 6.17 6.75 -17.48
CA VAL A 8 6.87 5.46 -17.31
C VAL A 8 7.99 5.57 -16.26
N LEU A 9 8.82 6.61 -16.31
CA LEU A 9 9.92 6.76 -15.35
C LEU A 9 9.40 6.95 -13.92
N LEU A 10 8.37 7.79 -13.76
CA LEU A 10 7.73 8.01 -12.46
C LEU A 10 7.05 6.73 -11.97
N GLY A 11 6.32 6.03 -12.83
CA GLY A 11 5.69 4.74 -12.51
C GLY A 11 6.69 3.66 -12.11
N MET A 12 7.84 3.57 -12.78
CA MET A 12 8.90 2.66 -12.38
C MET A 12 9.48 3.05 -11.02
N ALA A 13 9.70 4.35 -10.77
CA ALA A 13 10.18 4.83 -9.49
C ALA A 13 9.21 4.52 -8.35
N THR A 14 7.90 4.75 -8.54
CA THR A 14 6.89 4.41 -7.52
C THR A 14 6.84 2.91 -7.26
N ILE A 15 6.88 2.06 -8.29
CA ILE A 15 6.92 0.59 -8.12
C ILE A 15 8.16 0.16 -7.31
N LEU A 16 9.33 0.70 -7.60
CA LEU A 16 10.57 0.36 -6.88
C LEU A 16 10.51 0.79 -5.42
N VAL A 17 10.05 2.02 -5.17
CA VAL A 17 9.85 2.54 -3.80
C VAL A 17 8.84 1.68 -3.05
N HIS A 18 7.73 1.31 -3.70
CA HIS A 18 6.70 0.47 -3.11
C HIS A 18 7.24 -0.90 -2.71
N ALA A 19 7.93 -1.56 -3.63
CA ALA A 19 8.52 -2.87 -3.39
C ALA A 19 9.55 -2.82 -2.25
N ALA A 20 10.42 -1.79 -2.21
CA ALA A 20 11.39 -1.60 -1.13
C ALA A 20 10.70 -1.36 0.23
N ALA A 21 9.63 -0.58 0.25
CA ALA A 21 8.83 -0.35 1.46
C ALA A 21 8.16 -1.65 1.94
N MET A 22 7.60 -2.46 1.04
CA MET A 22 7.03 -3.77 1.38
C MET A 22 8.07 -4.71 1.98
N VAL A 23 9.27 -4.80 1.39
CA VAL A 23 10.37 -5.61 1.93
C VAL A 23 10.76 -5.13 3.33
N SER A 24 10.84 -3.80 3.52
CA SER A 24 11.15 -3.20 4.81
C SER A 24 10.08 -3.50 5.86
N LEU A 25 8.80 -3.40 5.50
CA LEU A 25 7.67 -3.79 6.35
C LEU A 25 7.69 -5.27 6.69
N ALA A 26 8.03 -6.15 5.74
CA ALA A 26 8.15 -7.58 5.97
C ALA A 26 9.26 -7.89 7.00
N VAL A 27 10.42 -7.25 6.86
CA VAL A 27 11.54 -7.39 7.80
C VAL A 27 11.15 -6.85 9.18
N ALA A 28 10.52 -5.67 9.25
CA ALA A 28 10.07 -5.08 10.50
C ALA A 28 9.04 -5.97 11.21
N ALA A 29 8.04 -6.47 10.48
CA ALA A 29 7.03 -7.39 11.00
C ALA A 29 7.69 -8.66 11.58
N ARG A 30 8.66 -9.26 10.88
CA ARG A 30 9.41 -10.42 11.40
C ARG A 30 10.20 -10.09 12.66
N ARG A 31 10.88 -8.94 12.71
CA ARG A 31 11.64 -8.51 13.90
C ARG A 31 10.74 -8.29 15.11
N VAL A 32 9.60 -7.62 14.92
CA VAL A 32 8.59 -7.41 15.96
C VAL A 32 8.03 -8.74 16.44
N ARG A 33 7.72 -9.66 15.52
CA ARG A 33 7.24 -11.01 15.87
C ARG A 33 8.23 -11.73 16.77
N HIS A 34 9.51 -11.75 16.40
CA HIS A 34 10.56 -12.43 17.15
C HIS A 34 10.85 -11.76 18.51
N ALA A 35 10.91 -10.42 18.56
CA ALA A 35 11.16 -9.69 19.81
C ALA A 35 10.04 -9.90 20.84
N LEU A 36 8.80 -10.06 20.36
CA LEU A 36 7.62 -10.30 21.18
C LEU A 36 7.31 -11.80 21.39
N ASP A 37 8.19 -12.72 20.99
CA ASP A 37 7.97 -14.17 21.12
C ASP A 37 8.36 -14.72 22.50
N VAL A 38 8.34 -13.87 23.52
CA VAL A 38 8.62 -14.22 24.90
C VAL A 38 7.40 -14.95 25.50
N ARG A 39 7.32 -16.26 25.23
CA ARG A 39 6.71 -17.31 26.06
C ARG A 39 5.48 -16.90 26.90
N ARG A 40 4.34 -16.62 26.25
CA ARG A 40 3.03 -16.54 26.93
C ARG A 40 1.98 -17.36 26.20
N ASP A 41 1.50 -18.40 26.88
CA ASP A 41 0.42 -19.32 26.48
C ASP A 41 -0.98 -18.66 26.53
N ASP A 42 -1.14 -17.43 26.03
CA ASP A 42 -2.41 -16.70 26.06
C ASP A 42 -2.86 -16.31 24.63
N ILE A 43 -3.97 -16.91 24.18
CA ILE A 43 -4.58 -16.67 22.88
C ILE A 43 -4.96 -15.20 22.68
N HIS A 44 -5.41 -14.51 23.73
CA HIS A 44 -5.80 -13.10 23.63
C HIS A 44 -4.58 -12.18 23.45
N ALA A 45 -3.44 -12.53 24.02
CA ALA A 45 -2.18 -11.81 23.77
C ALA A 45 -1.71 -12.03 22.33
N HIS A 46 -1.83 -13.25 21.81
CA HIS A 46 -1.48 -13.57 20.43
C HIS A 46 -2.37 -12.83 19.42
N LEU A 47 -3.69 -12.86 19.60
CA LEU A 47 -4.64 -12.15 18.73
C LEU A 47 -4.38 -10.64 18.71
N ARG A 48 -4.18 -10.00 19.87
CA ARG A 48 -3.84 -8.57 19.96
C ARG A 48 -2.57 -8.23 19.19
N LYS A 49 -1.53 -9.07 19.27
CA LYS A 49 -0.27 -8.90 18.54
C LYS A 49 -0.49 -8.98 17.03
N VAL A 50 -1.22 -9.97 16.55
CA VAL A 50 -1.54 -10.13 15.13
C VAL A 50 -2.34 -8.94 14.61
N THR A 51 -3.40 -8.53 15.33
CA THR A 51 -4.19 -7.35 15.00
C THR A 51 -3.34 -6.08 14.94
N ALA A 52 -2.44 -5.86 15.91
CA ALA A 52 -1.57 -4.70 15.93
C ALA A 52 -0.59 -4.66 14.73
N ILE A 53 -0.02 -5.81 14.36
CA ILE A 53 0.90 -5.92 13.21
C ILE A 53 0.14 -5.62 11.91
N ILE A 54 -1.04 -6.21 11.71
CA ILE A 54 -1.85 -5.97 10.51
C ILE A 54 -2.26 -4.50 10.43
N ALA A 55 -2.75 -3.92 11.52
CA ALA A 55 -3.14 -2.50 11.56
C ALA A 55 -1.97 -1.58 11.20
N LEU A 56 -0.78 -1.83 11.76
CA LEU A 56 0.42 -1.07 11.44
C LEU A 56 0.78 -1.17 9.95
N ILE A 57 0.71 -2.37 9.36
CA ILE A 57 0.97 -2.57 7.93
C ILE A 57 -0.05 -1.82 7.08
N CYS A 58 -1.34 -1.92 7.39
CA CYS A 58 -2.38 -1.22 6.65
C CYS A 58 -2.20 0.30 6.70
N ILE A 59 -1.88 0.86 7.87
CA ILE A 59 -1.61 2.29 8.02
C ILE A 59 -0.37 2.70 7.22
N ALA A 60 0.71 1.93 7.32
CA ALA A 60 1.95 2.22 6.59
C ALA A 60 1.75 2.18 5.07
N LEU A 61 1.01 1.18 4.56
CA LEU A 61 0.67 1.10 3.14
C LEU A 61 -0.26 2.22 2.70
N GLY A 62 -1.26 2.59 3.50
CA GLY A 62 -2.15 3.73 3.20
C GLY A 62 -1.39 5.06 3.11
N LEU A 63 -0.43 5.28 4.01
CA LEU A 63 0.47 6.44 3.95
C LEU A 63 1.37 6.40 2.70
N LEU A 64 1.92 5.22 2.37
CA LEU A 64 2.74 5.03 1.18
C LEU A 64 1.97 5.33 -0.11
N HIS A 65 0.74 4.83 -0.25
CA HIS A 65 -0.14 5.15 -1.39
C HIS A 65 -0.42 6.65 -1.49
N THR A 66 -0.59 7.32 -0.35
CA THR A 66 -0.79 8.78 -0.32
C THR A 66 0.46 9.54 -0.79
N LEU A 67 1.66 9.08 -0.40
CA LEU A 67 2.93 9.67 -0.84
C LEU A 67 3.19 9.43 -2.33
N GLU A 68 2.86 8.24 -2.82
CA GLU A 68 2.94 7.90 -4.25
C GLU A 68 1.98 8.79 -5.06
N ALA A 69 0.74 8.95 -4.60
CA ALA A 69 -0.22 9.86 -5.20
C ALA A 69 0.26 11.32 -5.16
N ALA A 70 0.89 11.75 -4.07
CA ALA A 70 1.49 13.09 -3.96
C ALA A 70 2.63 13.31 -4.97
N ALA A 71 3.43 12.29 -5.26
CA ALA A 71 4.48 12.37 -6.29
C ALA A 71 3.90 12.53 -7.71
N TRP A 72 2.82 11.81 -8.01
CA TRP A 72 2.06 12.01 -9.25
C TRP A 72 1.41 13.39 -9.32
N ALA A 73 0.76 13.83 -8.24
CA ALA A 73 0.15 15.15 -8.12
C ALA A 73 1.16 16.28 -8.36
N ALA A 74 2.34 16.21 -7.73
CA ALA A 74 3.42 17.17 -7.95
C ALA A 74 3.86 17.22 -9.42
N THR A 75 3.87 16.06 -10.10
CA THR A 75 4.17 15.97 -11.53
C THR A 75 3.08 16.60 -12.38
N PHE A 76 1.80 16.40 -12.05
CA PHE A 76 0.68 17.04 -12.77
C PHE A 76 0.71 18.56 -12.64
N VAL A 77 0.99 19.08 -11.46
CA VAL A 77 1.12 20.53 -11.24
C VAL A 77 2.35 21.07 -11.97
N GLY A 78 3.50 20.41 -11.88
CA GLY A 78 4.74 20.84 -12.54
C GLY A 78 4.69 20.80 -14.07
N LEU A 79 3.73 20.08 -14.64
CA LEU A 79 3.47 20.01 -16.08
C LEU A 79 2.30 20.90 -16.52
N ASP A 80 1.75 21.73 -15.62
CA ASP A 80 0.55 22.53 -15.82
C ASP A 80 -0.66 21.70 -16.31
N ALA A 81 -0.70 20.43 -15.92
CA ALA A 81 -1.75 19.49 -16.31
C ALA A 81 -3.00 19.62 -15.42
N ILE A 82 -2.80 19.99 -14.14
CA ILE A 82 -3.84 20.35 -13.17
C ILE A 82 -3.35 21.55 -12.37
N GLY A 83 -4.19 22.58 -12.24
CA GLY A 83 -3.76 23.90 -11.73
C GLY A 83 -3.57 23.99 -10.20
N SER A 84 -4.07 23.04 -9.42
CA SER A 84 -3.91 23.04 -7.96
C SER A 84 -3.38 21.70 -7.46
N PHE A 85 -2.51 21.73 -6.44
CA PHE A 85 -1.98 20.51 -5.84
C PHE A 85 -3.09 19.68 -5.15
N GLY A 86 -4.08 20.35 -4.55
CA GLY A 86 -5.22 19.67 -3.92
C GLY A 86 -6.04 18.87 -4.93
N ASP A 87 -6.39 19.48 -6.06
CA ASP A 87 -7.12 18.81 -7.14
C ASP A 87 -6.27 17.73 -7.81
N ALA A 88 -4.97 17.97 -7.96
CA ALA A 88 -4.04 16.99 -8.52
C ALA A 88 -3.88 15.76 -7.61
N LEU A 89 -3.83 15.95 -6.29
CA LEU A 89 -3.77 14.87 -5.31
C LEU A 89 -5.09 14.09 -5.27
N PHE A 90 -6.22 14.79 -5.28
CA PHE A 90 -7.54 14.15 -5.37
C PHE A 90 -7.68 13.33 -6.66
N TYR A 91 -7.29 13.90 -7.81
CA TYR A 91 -7.26 13.21 -9.10
C TYR A 91 -6.40 11.96 -9.05
N SER A 92 -5.19 12.07 -8.47
CA SER A 92 -4.22 10.99 -8.39
C SER A 92 -4.74 9.83 -7.52
N ILE A 93 -5.22 10.13 -6.31
CA ILE A 93 -5.78 9.11 -5.40
C ILE A 93 -6.95 8.37 -6.05
N ASP A 94 -7.89 9.10 -6.66
CA ASP A 94 -9.03 8.50 -7.35
C ASP A 94 -8.63 7.62 -8.53
N THR A 95 -7.64 8.07 -9.29
CA THR A 95 -7.13 7.37 -10.48
C THR A 95 -6.41 6.11 -10.05
N MET A 96 -5.51 6.17 -9.07
CA MET A 96 -4.84 5.00 -8.51
C MET A 96 -5.82 4.00 -7.90
N ALA A 97 -6.87 4.48 -7.24
CA ALA A 97 -7.94 3.66 -6.66
C ALA A 97 -8.98 3.18 -7.69
N THR A 98 -8.74 3.38 -9.00
CA THR A 98 -9.60 2.97 -10.14
C THR A 98 -10.98 3.60 -10.21
N ARG A 99 -11.31 4.50 -9.29
CA ARG A 99 -12.60 5.20 -9.29
C ARG A 99 -12.69 6.20 -10.43
N GLY A 100 -11.59 6.92 -10.67
CA GLY A 100 -11.54 8.07 -11.57
C GLY A 100 -12.19 9.32 -10.94
N ALA A 101 -11.55 10.47 -11.14
CA ALA A 101 -12.01 11.72 -10.57
C ALA A 101 -13.16 12.35 -11.36
N SER A 102 -14.30 12.55 -10.70
CA SER A 102 -15.44 13.22 -11.30
C SER A 102 -15.13 14.71 -11.46
N GLY A 103 -15.19 15.20 -12.70
CA GLY A 103 -14.96 16.61 -13.01
C GLY A 103 -13.49 17.02 -13.20
N LEU A 104 -12.54 16.10 -12.98
CA LEU A 104 -11.12 16.32 -13.27
C LEU A 104 -10.65 15.28 -14.29
N ALA A 105 -10.09 15.75 -15.41
CA ALA A 105 -9.56 14.87 -16.44
C ALA A 105 -8.33 15.49 -17.09
N LEU A 106 -7.28 14.68 -17.25
CA LEU A 106 -6.14 15.03 -18.08
C LEU A 106 -6.59 15.01 -19.56
N ILE A 107 -6.44 16.13 -20.25
CA ILE A 107 -6.80 16.28 -21.68
C ILE A 107 -5.56 16.41 -22.57
N GLY A 108 -5.74 16.17 -23.87
CA GLY A 108 -4.68 16.31 -24.88
C GLY A 108 -3.44 15.45 -24.58
N ASN A 109 -2.28 16.10 -24.52
CA ASN A 109 -0.98 15.46 -24.38
C ASN A 109 -0.80 14.71 -23.03
N TRP A 110 -1.58 15.02 -22.01
CA TRP A 110 -1.43 14.48 -20.66
C TRP A 110 -2.24 13.20 -20.41
N ARG A 111 -3.17 12.84 -21.31
CA ARG A 111 -4.04 11.64 -21.18
C ARG A 111 -3.26 10.36 -20.89
N MET A 112 -2.09 10.22 -21.50
CA MET A 112 -1.25 9.03 -21.32
C MET A 112 -0.67 8.93 -19.90
N LEU A 113 -0.40 10.05 -19.22
CA LEU A 113 0.10 10.00 -17.84
C LEU A 113 -0.96 9.40 -16.92
N GLY A 114 -2.21 9.87 -17.00
CA GLY A 114 -3.29 9.33 -16.16
C GLY A 114 -3.55 7.84 -16.43
N ALA A 115 -3.44 7.39 -17.68
CA ALA A 115 -3.55 5.97 -18.02
C ALA A 115 -2.40 5.12 -17.43
N ILE A 116 -1.18 5.64 -17.43
CA ILE A 116 -0.02 4.98 -16.82
C ILE A 116 -0.17 4.97 -15.29
N GLU A 117 -0.56 6.10 -14.68
CA GLU A 117 -0.82 6.22 -13.24
C GLU A 117 -1.87 5.23 -12.78
N LEU A 118 -3.01 5.13 -13.48
CA LEU A 118 -4.06 4.15 -13.22
C LEU A 118 -3.48 2.72 -13.20
N SER A 119 -2.69 2.39 -14.22
CA SER A 119 -2.09 1.06 -14.36
C SER A 119 -1.09 0.77 -13.24
N CYS A 120 -0.27 1.75 -12.86
CA CYS A 120 0.61 1.68 -11.71
C CYS A 120 -0.21 1.49 -10.42
N GLY A 121 -1.21 2.32 -10.16
CA GLY A 121 -2.06 2.24 -8.97
C GLY A 121 -2.69 0.87 -8.79
N VAL A 122 -3.27 0.29 -9.85
CA VAL A 122 -3.80 -1.09 -9.84
C VAL A 122 -2.74 -2.09 -9.37
N LEU A 123 -1.51 -1.99 -9.91
CA LEU A 123 -0.42 -2.88 -9.52
C LEU A 123 0.00 -2.69 -8.06
N LEU A 124 0.15 -1.43 -7.59
CA LEU A 124 0.56 -1.12 -6.23
C LEU A 124 -0.47 -1.59 -5.19
N PHE A 125 -1.77 -1.31 -5.42
CA PHE A 125 -2.85 -1.81 -4.57
C PHE A 125 -2.96 -3.34 -4.60
N GLY A 126 -2.74 -3.97 -5.77
CA GLY A 126 -2.69 -5.42 -5.92
C GLY A 126 -1.56 -6.05 -5.09
N MET A 127 -0.35 -5.51 -5.18
CA MET A 127 0.81 -5.95 -4.39
C MET A 127 0.57 -5.77 -2.89
N SER A 128 0.03 -4.61 -2.48
CA SER A 128 -0.35 -4.33 -1.09
C SER A 128 -1.35 -5.36 -0.53
N THR A 129 -2.39 -5.67 -1.30
CA THR A 129 -3.43 -6.64 -0.91
C THR A 129 -2.84 -8.05 -0.77
N ALA A 130 -2.04 -8.48 -1.75
CA ALA A 130 -1.37 -9.78 -1.70
C ALA A 130 -0.41 -9.89 -0.50
N PHE A 131 0.30 -8.80 -0.17
CA PHE A 131 1.19 -8.76 0.97
C PHE A 131 0.46 -8.85 2.31
N ILE A 132 -0.62 -8.08 2.49
CA ILE A 132 -1.47 -8.18 3.68
C ILE A 132 -1.98 -9.62 3.83
N PHE A 133 -2.48 -10.22 2.75
CA PHE A 133 -2.93 -11.61 2.76
C PHE A 133 -1.82 -12.58 3.20
N ALA A 134 -0.62 -12.46 2.64
CA ALA A 134 0.52 -13.29 3.01
C ALA A 134 0.92 -13.14 4.49
N VAL A 135 0.87 -11.92 5.03
CA VAL A 135 1.16 -11.64 6.45
C VAL A 135 0.14 -12.34 7.36
N ILE A 136 -1.15 -12.25 7.02
CA ILE A 136 -2.22 -12.91 7.76
C ILE A 136 -2.06 -14.44 7.66
N GLN A 137 -1.80 -14.96 6.45
CA GLN A 137 -1.60 -16.40 6.21
C GLN A 137 -0.47 -16.98 7.07
N ALA A 138 0.61 -16.23 7.26
CA ALA A 138 1.72 -16.65 8.11
C ALA A 138 1.34 -16.80 9.61
N ASP A 139 0.27 -16.15 10.07
CA ASP A 139 -0.19 -16.24 11.46
C ASP A 139 -1.32 -17.27 11.66
N PHE A 140 -2.00 -17.69 10.59
CA PHE A 140 -3.13 -18.63 10.68
C PHE A 140 -2.77 -19.95 11.38
N GLY A 141 -1.63 -20.56 11.06
CA GLY A 141 -1.20 -21.81 11.69
C GLY A 141 -1.01 -21.68 13.20
N ALA A 142 -0.40 -20.59 13.65
CA ALA A 142 -0.20 -20.30 15.08
C ALA A 142 -1.54 -20.05 15.80
N ILE A 143 -2.48 -19.36 15.15
CA ILE A 143 -3.82 -19.11 15.69
C ILE A 143 -4.59 -20.42 15.85
N THR A 144 -4.60 -21.30 14.84
CA THR A 144 -5.32 -22.58 14.90
C THR A 144 -4.78 -23.49 16.00
N GLU A 145 -3.45 -23.59 16.14
CA GLU A 145 -2.83 -24.38 17.22
C GLU A 145 -3.11 -23.81 18.61
N ALA A 146 -3.12 -22.49 18.76
CA ALA A 146 -3.43 -21.84 20.02
C ALA A 146 -4.90 -22.05 20.42
N LEU A 147 -5.84 -21.95 19.48
CA LEU A 147 -7.27 -22.24 19.71
C LEU A 147 -7.52 -23.70 20.11
N HIS A 148 -6.85 -24.67 19.47
CA HIS A 148 -6.95 -26.07 19.85
C HIS A 148 -6.42 -26.37 21.25
N ARG A 149 -5.35 -25.69 21.70
CA ARG A 149 -4.80 -25.86 23.05
C ARG A 149 -5.69 -25.27 24.13
N ASP A 150 -6.28 -24.11 23.90
CA ASP A 150 -7.19 -23.45 24.84
C ASP A 150 -8.43 -24.31 25.11
N ARG A 151 -9.02 -24.89 24.05
CA ARG A 151 -10.18 -25.81 24.15
C ARG A 151 -9.89 -27.10 24.92
N ARG A 152 -8.62 -27.52 25.06
CA ARG A 152 -8.25 -28.69 25.88
C ARG A 152 -8.04 -28.35 27.36
N ARG A 153 -7.92 -27.06 27.70
CA ARG A 153 -7.66 -26.58 29.08
C ARG A 153 -8.94 -26.18 29.81
N GLY A 154 -10.04 -25.93 29.09
CA GLY A 154 -11.39 -25.73 29.65
C GLY A 154 -12.21 -27.01 29.63
#